data_AF-A0A6S7BLC5-F1
#
_entry.id   AF-A0A6S7BLC5-F1
#
_cell.length_a   1.000
_cell.length_b   1.000
_cell.length_c   1.000
_cell.angle_alpha   90.00
_cell.angle_beta   90.00
_cell.angle_gamma   90.00
#
_symmetry.space_group_name_H-M   'P 1'
#
loop_
_entity.id
_entity.type
_entity.pdbx_description
1 polymer ?
#
loop_
_entity_poly.entity_id
_entity_poly.type
_entity_poly.pdbx_seq_one_letter_code
_entity_poly.pdbx_strand_id
1 'polypeptide(L)'
;MVNAVSGHAVADLPIGGHPDAAAFDPALKLAFSSNGANGTLTVVHEDDADHYSVVQNVQTQEGAKTMALDSQMHRAYLVSSKFGPAEAATAQNPHPRPTVVPGTFEVLVVQRK
;
A
#
# COMPACT_ATOMS: atom_id res chain seq x y z
N MET A 1 -4.78 7.27 11.50
CA MET A 1 -4.53 8.71 11.18
C MET A 1 -4.19 9.44 12.47
N VAL A 2 -3.30 10.44 12.41
CA VAL A 2 -2.88 11.21 13.59
C VAL A 2 -2.89 12.71 13.29
N ASN A 3 -3.26 13.52 14.26
CA ASN A 3 -3.10 14.97 14.22
C ASN A 3 -1.59 15.29 14.24
N ALA A 4 -1.10 16.00 13.22
CA ALA A 4 0.33 16.27 13.06
C ALA A 4 0.94 17.20 14.13
N VAL A 5 0.12 17.99 14.84
CA VAL A 5 0.58 18.91 15.89
C VAL A 5 0.63 18.22 17.24
N SER A 6 -0.45 17.54 17.63
CA SER A 6 -0.57 16.92 18.96
C SER A 6 -0.11 15.47 19.02
N GLY A 7 0.00 14.79 17.87
CA GLY A 7 0.21 13.34 17.80
C GLY A 7 -1.01 12.52 18.20
N HIS A 8 -2.15 13.16 18.49
CA HIS A 8 -3.38 12.48 18.86
C HIS A 8 -3.91 11.63 17.70
N ALA A 9 -4.32 10.39 17.97
CA ALA A 9 -4.98 9.55 16.98
C ALA A 9 -6.38 10.12 16.67
N VAL A 10 -6.66 10.39 15.39
CA VAL A 10 -7.95 10.96 14.95
C VAL A 10 -8.82 9.94 14.24
N ALA A 11 -8.23 8.87 13.71
CA ALA A 11 -8.98 7.74 13.14
C ALA A 11 -8.16 6.46 13.17
N ASP A 12 -8.86 5.33 13.30
CA ASP A 12 -8.34 3.99 13.12
C ASP A 12 -9.21 3.28 12.06
N LEU A 13 -8.58 2.83 10.98
CA LEU A 13 -9.27 2.33 9.80
C LEU A 13 -8.64 1.00 9.35
N PRO A 14 -9.47 0.03 8.93
CA PRO A 14 -8.95 -1.22 8.41
C PRO A 14 -8.21 -1.01 7.09
N ILE A 15 -7.03 -1.62 6.98
CA ILE A 15 -6.22 -1.69 5.76
C ILE A 15 -5.84 -3.15 5.46
N GLY A 16 -5.22 -3.39 4.31
CA GLY A 16 -4.62 -4.69 4.02
C GLY A 16 -3.40 -4.99 4.92
N GLY A 17 -2.98 -6.24 4.90
CA GLY A 17 -1.85 -6.76 5.64
C GLY A 17 -0.49 -6.44 5.00
N HIS A 18 0.51 -6.37 5.88
CA HIS A 18 1.90 -6.03 5.55
C HIS A 18 2.03 -4.71 4.75
N PRO A 19 1.50 -3.59 5.29
CA PRO A 19 1.66 -2.27 4.69
C PRO A 19 3.11 -1.81 4.74
N ASP A 20 3.49 -0.91 3.82
CA ASP A 20 4.85 -0.35 3.76
C ASP A 20 4.84 1.16 3.49
N ALA A 21 4.14 1.60 2.44
CA ALA A 21 4.05 3.02 2.10
C ALA A 21 2.66 3.62 2.37
N ALA A 22 2.66 4.92 2.66
CA ALA A 22 1.47 5.75 2.73
C ALA A 22 1.71 7.08 2.01
N ALA A 23 0.69 7.60 1.34
CA ALA A 23 0.74 8.89 0.64
C ALA A 23 -0.62 9.59 0.70
N PHE A 24 -0.62 10.91 0.50
CA PHE A 24 -1.84 11.72 0.50
C PHE A 24 -1.91 12.61 -0.73
N ASP A 25 -3.04 12.57 -1.43
CA ASP A 25 -3.39 13.49 -2.49
C ASP A 25 -4.28 14.61 -1.92
N PRO A 26 -3.76 15.84 -1.74
CA PRO A 26 -4.50 16.92 -1.10
C PRO A 26 -5.60 17.51 -2.00
N ALA A 27 -5.51 17.37 -3.33
CA ALA A 27 -6.51 17.89 -4.25
C ALA A 27 -7.76 17.00 -4.23
N LEU A 28 -7.58 15.69 -4.07
CA LEU A 28 -8.67 14.73 -3.98
C LEU A 28 -9.04 14.33 -2.55
N LYS A 29 -8.25 14.77 -1.56
CA LYS A 29 -8.35 14.36 -0.16
C LYS A 29 -8.30 12.84 0.01
N LEU A 30 -7.42 12.19 -0.72
CA LEU A 30 -7.27 10.73 -0.69
C LEU A 30 -5.95 10.33 -0.03
N ALA A 31 -6.03 9.57 1.05
CA ALA A 31 -4.91 8.85 1.62
C ALA A 31 -4.85 7.43 1.05
N PHE A 32 -3.63 6.94 0.86
CA PHE A 32 -3.33 5.65 0.26
C PHE A 32 -2.48 4.83 1.21
N SER A 33 -2.77 3.54 1.34
CA SER A 33 -1.95 2.57 2.05
C SER A 33 -1.71 1.34 1.17
N SER A 34 -0.46 1.09 0.80
CA SER A 34 -0.06 -0.03 -0.06
C SER A 34 0.29 -1.26 0.77
N ASN A 35 -0.43 -2.34 0.54
CA ASN A 35 -0.48 -3.52 1.40
C ASN A 35 0.06 -4.76 0.67
N GLY A 36 1.26 -5.20 1.06
CA GLY A 36 2.01 -6.21 0.32
C GLY A 36 1.47 -7.62 0.45
N ALA A 37 0.99 -8.03 1.63
CA ALA A 37 0.58 -9.41 1.86
C ALA A 37 -0.74 -9.74 1.14
N ASN A 38 -1.65 -8.77 1.07
CA ASN A 38 -2.92 -8.93 0.36
C ASN A 38 -2.86 -8.48 -1.10
N GLY A 39 -1.80 -7.77 -1.49
CA GLY A 39 -1.69 -7.16 -2.81
C GLY A 39 -2.83 -6.18 -3.06
N THR A 40 -3.03 -5.24 -2.14
CA THR A 40 -4.08 -4.21 -2.27
C THR A 40 -3.53 -2.81 -2.03
N LEU A 41 -4.23 -1.82 -2.58
CA LEU A 41 -4.09 -0.42 -2.21
C LEU A 41 -5.38 0.03 -1.53
N THR A 42 -5.33 0.26 -0.23
CA THR A 42 -6.46 0.84 0.50
C THR A 42 -6.49 2.35 0.23
N VAL A 43 -7.64 2.85 -0.21
CA VAL A 43 -7.90 4.25 -0.51
C VAL A 43 -8.88 4.77 0.53
N VAL A 44 -8.48 5.83 1.22
CA VAL A 44 -9.24 6.48 2.28
C VAL A 44 -9.50 7.92 1.88
N HIS A 45 -10.74 8.38 1.98
CA HIS A 45 -11.08 9.79 1.83
C HIS A 45 -11.05 10.49 3.19
N GLU A 46 -10.47 11.69 3.23
CA GLU A 46 -10.58 12.61 4.36
C GLU A 46 -11.85 13.45 4.19
N ASP A 47 -12.89 13.12 4.96
CA ASP A 47 -14.17 13.83 4.92
C ASP A 47 -14.02 15.19 5.61
N ASP A 48 -13.37 15.21 6.78
CA ASP A 48 -12.89 16.38 7.49
C ASP A 48 -11.68 16.03 8.39
N ALA A 49 -11.27 16.94 9.28
CA ALA A 49 -10.07 16.79 10.11
C ALA A 49 -10.08 15.59 11.06
N ASP A 50 -11.26 15.07 11.41
CA ASP A 50 -11.41 13.97 12.37
C ASP A 50 -12.26 12.81 11.83
N HIS A 51 -12.83 12.93 10.62
CA HIS A 51 -13.64 11.91 9.98
C HIS A 51 -13.06 11.45 8.65
N TYR A 52 -12.95 10.13 8.50
CA TYR A 52 -12.31 9.47 7.37
C TYR A 52 -13.09 8.23 6.95
N SER A 53 -13.13 7.97 5.65
CA SER A 53 -13.89 6.86 5.08
C SER A 53 -13.01 6.01 4.16
N VAL A 54 -12.98 4.69 4.35
CA VAL A 54 -12.39 3.78 3.35
C VAL A 54 -13.31 3.77 2.13
N VAL A 55 -12.85 4.34 1.01
CA VAL A 55 -13.66 4.46 -0.21
C VAL A 55 -13.41 3.33 -1.19
N GLN A 56 -12.23 2.69 -1.15
CA GLN A 56 -11.92 1.57 -2.02
C GLN A 56 -10.77 0.72 -1.47
N ASN A 57 -10.81 -0.59 -1.75
CA ASN A 57 -9.62 -1.44 -1.74
C ASN A 57 -9.35 -1.87 -3.18
N VAL A 58 -8.35 -1.26 -3.81
CA VAL A 58 -7.96 -1.60 -5.19
C VAL A 58 -7.12 -2.86 -5.15
N GLN A 59 -7.52 -3.88 -5.91
CA GLN A 59 -6.67 -5.05 -6.11
C GLN A 59 -5.43 -4.63 -6.90
N THR A 60 -4.26 -4.86 -6.32
CA THR A 60 -2.95 -4.70 -6.96
C THR A 60 -2.33 -6.09 -7.12
N GLN A 61 -1.12 -6.28 -6.62
CA GLN A 61 -0.36 -7.51 -6.70
C GLN A 61 0.34 -7.78 -5.39
N GLU A 62 0.43 -9.05 -5.00
CA GLU A 62 1.20 -9.46 -3.84
C GLU A 62 2.63 -8.90 -3.92
N GLY A 63 3.15 -8.39 -2.80
CA GLY A 63 4.44 -7.73 -2.73
C GLY A 63 4.45 -6.25 -3.14
N ALA A 64 3.39 -5.72 -3.77
CA ALA A 64 3.28 -4.33 -4.22
C ALA A 64 3.02 -3.33 -3.07
N LYS A 65 3.98 -3.24 -2.15
CA LYS A 65 3.88 -2.40 -0.95
C LYS A 65 4.70 -1.11 -1.02
N THR A 66 5.71 -1.04 -1.88
CA THR A 66 6.44 0.20 -2.17
C THR A 66 5.65 1.01 -3.20
N MET A 67 5.46 2.31 -2.94
CA MET A 67 4.60 3.18 -3.73
C MET A 67 5.17 4.60 -3.84
N ALA A 68 4.94 5.26 -4.98
CA ALA A 68 5.08 6.71 -5.16
C ALA A 68 3.75 7.31 -5.67
N LEU A 69 3.41 8.51 -5.22
CA LEU A 69 2.22 9.25 -5.66
C LEU A 69 2.63 10.45 -6.52
N ASP A 70 2.08 10.54 -7.73
CA ASP A 70 2.01 11.76 -8.52
C ASP A 70 0.66 12.42 -8.25
N SER A 71 0.64 13.42 -7.37
CA SER A 71 -0.57 14.16 -7.00
C SER A 71 -1.01 15.19 -8.04
N GLN A 72 -0.17 15.50 -9.04
CA GLN A 72 -0.57 16.36 -10.15
C GLN A 72 -1.40 15.59 -11.17
N MET A 73 -1.05 14.32 -11.41
CA MET A 73 -1.79 13.43 -12.31
C MET A 73 -2.79 12.52 -11.59
N HIS A 74 -2.83 12.55 -10.25
CA HIS A 74 -3.64 11.67 -9.39
C HIS A 74 -3.36 10.17 -9.64
N ARG A 75 -2.07 9.81 -9.72
CA ARG A 75 -1.61 8.45 -10.02
C ARG A 75 -0.72 7.90 -8.91
N ALA A 76 -1.03 6.71 -8.43
CA ALA A 76 -0.14 5.92 -7.60
C ALA A 76 0.62 4.91 -8.47
N TYR A 77 1.94 4.89 -8.33
CA TYR A 77 2.83 3.92 -8.94
C TYR A 77 3.27 2.94 -7.87
N LEU A 78 3.00 1.66 -8.08
CA LEU A 78 3.46 0.57 -7.23
C LEU A 78 4.38 -0.35 -8.02
N VAL A 79 5.25 -1.06 -7.31
CA VAL A 79 6.19 -2.00 -7.95
C VAL A 79 6.07 -3.38 -7.33
N SER A 80 6.13 -4.41 -8.16
CA SER A 80 6.22 -5.79 -7.68
C SER A 80 6.97 -6.69 -8.67
N SER A 81 7.02 -7.97 -8.36
CA SER A 81 7.47 -9.04 -9.23
C SER A 81 6.64 -10.29 -8.95
N LYS A 82 6.80 -11.33 -9.78
CA LYS A 82 6.32 -12.66 -9.41
C LYS A 82 7.33 -13.30 -8.47
N PHE A 83 6.83 -14.01 -7.48
CA PHE A 83 7.64 -14.71 -6.50
C PHE A 83 7.44 -16.22 -6.67
N GLY A 84 8.55 -16.96 -6.64
CA GLY A 84 8.54 -18.41 -6.54
C GLY A 84 8.19 -18.88 -5.12
N PRO A 85 8.16 -20.19 -4.86
CA PRO A 85 8.00 -20.69 -3.50
C PRO A 85 9.16 -20.20 -2.61
N ALA A 86 8.86 -19.89 -1.35
CA ALA A 86 9.90 -19.77 -0.34
C ALA A 86 10.58 -21.14 -0.15
N GLU A 87 11.88 -21.12 0.14
CA GLU A 87 12.58 -22.34 0.55
C GLU A 87 11.98 -22.89 1.86
N ALA A 88 12.28 -24.16 2.18
CA ALA A 88 11.90 -24.71 3.47
C ALA A 88 12.62 -23.96 4.60
N ALA A 89 11.89 -23.64 5.68
CA ALA A 89 12.49 -23.02 6.85
C ALA A 89 13.59 -23.92 7.44
N THR A 90 14.71 -23.32 7.81
CA THR A 90 15.82 -23.97 8.50
C THR A 90 16.08 -23.32 9.85
N ALA A 91 16.91 -23.93 10.70
CA ALA A 91 17.33 -23.30 11.95
C ALA A 91 18.08 -21.97 11.72
N GLN A 92 18.83 -21.87 10.62
CA GLN A 92 19.58 -20.68 10.22
C GLN A 92 18.69 -19.63 9.53
N ASN A 93 17.61 -20.06 8.88
CA ASN A 93 16.65 -19.19 8.20
C ASN A 93 15.21 -19.66 8.49
N PRO A 94 14.63 -19.29 9.63
CA PRO A 94 13.29 -19.74 10.02
C PRO A 94 12.16 -19.04 9.22
N HIS A 95 12.46 -17.93 8.54
CA HIS A 95 11.51 -17.16 7.73
C HIS A 95 12.09 -16.86 6.33
N PRO A 96 12.31 -17.91 5.51
CA PRO A 96 12.83 -17.73 4.17
C PRO A 96 11.88 -16.88 3.33
N ARG A 97 12.45 -15.93 2.59
CA ARG A 97 11.66 -15.10 1.68
C ARG A 97 11.46 -15.82 0.34
N PRO A 98 10.28 -15.68 -0.28
CA PRO A 98 10.08 -16.07 -1.67
C PRO A 98 11.13 -15.45 -2.61
N THR A 99 11.67 -16.25 -3.52
CA THR A 99 12.65 -15.77 -4.53
C THR A 99 11.94 -15.07 -5.68
N VAL A 100 12.45 -13.94 -6.13
CA VAL A 100 11.92 -13.22 -7.31
C VAL A 100 12.15 -14.05 -8.57
N VAL A 101 11.11 -14.20 -9.40
CA VAL A 101 11.23 -14.81 -10.73
C VAL A 101 11.89 -13.82 -11.69
N PRO A 102 13.03 -14.15 -12.33
CA PRO A 102 13.71 -13.24 -13.24
C PRO A 102 12.82 -12.73 -14.38
N GLY A 103 12.95 -11.45 -14.72
CA GLY A 103 12.20 -10.82 -15.83
C GLY A 103 10.73 -10.53 -15.55
N THR A 104 10.29 -10.63 -14.29
CA THR A 104 8.88 -10.39 -13.91
C THR A 104 8.65 -9.09 -13.14
N PHE A 105 9.65 -8.20 -13.10
CA PHE A 105 9.47 -6.88 -12.53
C PHE A 105 8.41 -6.10 -13.29
N GLU A 106 7.49 -5.49 -12.57
CA GLU A 106 6.43 -4.67 -13.15
C GLU A 106 6.12 -3.44 -12.30
N VAL A 107 5.65 -2.40 -13.00
CA VAL A 107 5.13 -1.17 -12.40
C VAL A 107 3.62 -1.15 -12.63
N LEU A 108 2.88 -1.14 -11.53
CA LEU A 108 1.43 -0.99 -11.54
C LEU A 108 1.10 0.50 -11.42
N VAL A 109 0.23 0.99 -12.31
CA VAL A 109 -0.29 2.36 -12.23
C VAL A 109 -1.75 2.31 -11.82
N VAL A 110 -2.06 2.86 -10.64
CA VAL A 110 -3.42 3.00 -10.15
C VAL A 110 -3.84 4.46 -10.30
N GLN A 111 -4.97 4.68 -10.95
CA GLN A 111 -5.56 6.00 -11.16
C GLN A 111 -7.09 5.89 -11.21
N ARG A 112 -7.78 7.01 -11.01
CA ARG A 112 -9.23 7.08 -11.23
C ARG A 112 -9.55 6.92 -12.73
N LYS A 113 -10.67 6.28 -13.03
CA LYS A 113 -11.22 6.21 -14.40
C LYS A 113 -12.01 7.46 -14.73
#